data_AF-A0A7T0FXX5-F1
#
_entry.id   AF-A0A7T0FXX5-F1
#
_cell.length_a   1.000
_cell.length_b   1.000
_cell.length_c   1.000
_cell.angle_alpha   90.00
_cell.angle_beta   90.00
_cell.angle_gamma   90.00
#
_symmetry.space_group_name_H-M   'P 1'
#
loop_
_entity.id
_entity.type
_entity.pdbx_description
1 polymer ?
#
loop_
_entity_poly.entity_id
_entity_poly.type
_entity_poly.pdbx_seq_one_letter_code
_entity_poly.pdbx_strand_id
1 'polypeptide(L)'
;MGIFKFLKKNINNKSKKRIGRGSCRGKTSGRGHKGQKSRSGQKISKFFEGGQMPLYRTLPKYGFKRRVVKSVTKVINFKLIDLKKTTLNFECLFYI
;
A
#
# COMPACT_ATOMS: atom_id res chain seq x y z
N MET A 1 -8.95 35.21 34.79
CA MET A 1 -8.22 33.97 35.08
C MET A 1 -8.96 32.82 34.39
N GLY A 2 -8.37 32.22 33.35
CA GLY A 2 -8.83 30.95 32.78
C GLY A 2 -9.56 30.98 31.43
N ILE A 3 -8.82 30.94 30.33
CA ILE A 3 -9.28 30.25 29.09
C ILE A 3 -8.16 29.39 28.46
N PHE A 4 -7.09 29.10 29.21
CA PHE A 4 -6.01 28.23 28.77
C PHE A 4 -6.36 26.75 29.04
N LYS A 5 -7.37 26.21 28.34
CA LYS A 5 -7.57 24.76 28.31
C LYS A 5 -8.35 24.30 27.09
N PHE A 6 -7.66 24.09 25.97
CA PHE A 6 -7.83 22.84 25.20
C PHE A 6 -6.77 22.72 24.11
N LEU A 7 -5.70 21.96 24.38
CA LEU A 7 -5.03 21.22 23.32
C LEU A 7 -5.02 19.76 23.74
N LYS A 8 -6.09 19.06 23.37
CA LYS A 8 -6.09 17.59 23.35
C LYS A 8 -4.93 17.19 22.45
N LYS A 9 -3.88 16.62 23.04
CA LYS A 9 -2.69 16.17 22.30
C LYS A 9 -3.14 15.08 21.35
N ASN A 10 -3.46 15.44 20.10
CA ASN A 10 -3.62 14.47 19.04
C ASN A 10 -2.29 13.73 18.89
N ILE A 11 -2.30 12.44 19.19
CA ILE A 11 -1.12 11.55 19.22
C ILE A 11 -0.44 11.44 17.83
N ASN A 12 -1.08 11.99 16.80
CA ASN A 12 -0.66 11.90 15.39
C ASN A 12 0.11 13.12 14.86
N ASN A 13 0.68 13.97 15.72
CA ASN A 13 1.50 15.12 15.29
C ASN A 13 2.99 14.77 15.23
N LYS A 14 3.41 13.95 14.26
CA LYS A 14 4.85 13.70 14.00
C LYS A 14 5.46 14.88 13.23
N SER A 15 6.54 15.46 13.77
CA SER A 15 7.26 16.54 13.12
C SER A 15 7.87 16.09 11.78
N LYS A 16 7.80 16.96 10.76
CA LYS A 16 8.41 16.70 9.46
C LYS A 16 9.93 16.63 9.61
N LYS A 17 10.53 15.64 8.96
CA LYS A 17 11.98 15.49 8.89
C LYS A 17 12.58 16.64 8.08
N ARG A 18 13.41 17.47 8.73
CA ARG A 18 14.21 18.52 8.08
C ARG A 18 15.60 17.95 7.79
N ILE A 19 15.99 17.95 6.53
CA ILE A 19 17.25 17.36 6.05
C ILE A 19 18.25 18.49 5.73
N GLY A 20 19.56 18.26 5.85
CA GLY A 20 20.57 19.27 5.52
C GLY A 20 20.67 20.43 6.53
N ARG A 21 20.33 20.17 7.79
CA ARG A 21 20.47 21.09 8.94
C ARG A 21 21.15 20.30 10.06
N GLY A 22 22.36 20.71 10.46
CA GLY A 22 23.32 19.94 11.29
C GLY A 22 22.68 19.05 12.38
N SER A 23 22.98 17.74 12.31
CA SER A 23 22.62 16.61 13.19
C SER A 23 22.91 15.30 12.41
N CYS A 24 22.38 14.13 12.81
CA CYS A 24 22.57 12.82 12.13
C CYS A 24 22.33 12.78 10.61
N ARG A 25 21.66 13.78 10.01
CA ARG A 25 21.38 13.86 8.56
C ARG A 25 21.76 15.21 7.95
N GLY A 26 22.81 15.84 8.48
CA GLY A 26 23.36 17.09 7.98
C GLY A 26 24.11 16.92 6.66
N LYS A 27 25.28 16.28 6.68
CA LYS A 27 26.23 16.24 5.56
C LYS A 27 25.66 15.57 4.29
N THR A 28 25.37 14.27 4.34
CA THR A 28 24.91 13.50 3.18
C THR A 28 23.39 13.47 3.04
N SER A 29 22.66 14.16 3.93
CA SER A 29 21.20 14.18 3.89
C SER A 29 20.55 12.78 3.97
N GLY A 30 21.29 11.76 4.44
CA GLY A 30 20.86 10.36 4.46
C GLY A 30 20.97 9.62 3.13
N ARG A 31 21.65 10.19 2.12
CA ARG A 31 21.86 9.58 0.80
C ARG A 31 23.18 8.82 0.67
N GLY A 32 24.05 8.88 1.67
CA GLY A 32 25.41 8.33 1.59
C GLY A 32 26.38 9.18 0.76
N HIS A 33 27.53 8.60 0.40
CA HIS A 33 28.56 9.27 -0.40
C HIS A 33 28.51 8.83 -1.87
N LYS A 34 28.64 9.79 -2.79
CA LYS A 34 28.75 9.57 -4.24
C LYS A 34 27.64 8.64 -4.79
N GLY A 35 27.84 8.12 -6.01
CA GLY A 35 26.89 7.25 -6.69
C GLY A 35 25.77 8.00 -7.38
N GLN A 36 25.14 7.33 -8.34
CA GLN A 36 24.10 7.92 -9.17
C GLN A 36 22.89 8.38 -8.31
N LYS A 37 22.47 7.57 -7.33
CA LYS A 37 21.31 7.83 -6.45
C LYS A 37 21.49 9.03 -5.51
N SER A 38 22.72 9.51 -5.28
CA SER A 38 22.95 10.67 -4.41
C SER A 38 22.78 12.01 -5.15
N ARG A 39 22.78 11.99 -6.48
CA ARG A 39 22.75 13.20 -7.33
C ARG A 39 21.32 13.74 -7.48
N SER A 40 21.20 15.05 -7.71
CA SER A 40 19.93 15.71 -8.00
C SER A 40 19.34 15.20 -9.32
N GLY A 41 18.03 15.02 -9.37
CA GLY A 41 17.33 14.64 -10.60
C GLY A 41 17.47 13.17 -11.01
N GLN A 42 18.23 12.35 -10.28
CA GLN A 42 18.36 10.94 -10.63
C GLN A 42 17.02 10.20 -10.49
N LYS A 43 16.57 9.58 -11.58
CA LYS A 43 15.39 8.70 -11.63
C LYS A 43 15.78 7.39 -12.31
N ILE A 44 16.17 6.38 -11.51
CA ILE A 44 16.32 5.01 -12.01
C ILE A 44 14.92 4.41 -12.09
N SER A 45 14.55 3.82 -13.23
CA SER A 45 13.28 3.10 -13.37
C SER A 45 13.22 1.99 -12.32
N LYS A 46 12.05 1.80 -11.69
CA LYS A 46 11.85 0.78 -10.64
C LYS A 46 12.17 -0.63 -11.12
N PHE A 47 12.00 -0.87 -12.42
CA PHE A 47 12.22 -2.16 -13.06
C PHE A 47 13.59 -2.29 -13.73
N PHE A 48 14.48 -1.30 -13.56
CA PHE A 48 15.81 -1.35 -14.15
C PHE A 48 16.76 -2.15 -13.25
N GLU A 49 17.27 -3.26 -13.77
CA GLU A 49 18.16 -4.20 -13.07
C GLU A 49 19.65 -3.99 -13.41
N GLY A 50 20.02 -2.85 -14.00
CA GLY A 50 21.42 -2.51 -14.26
C GLY A 50 21.97 -2.94 -15.64
N GLY A 51 21.12 -3.47 -16.52
CA GLY A 51 21.50 -3.94 -17.86
C GLY A 51 20.91 -5.29 -18.23
N GLN A 52 20.49 -6.05 -17.21
CA GLN A 52 19.70 -7.26 -17.38
C GLN A 52 18.32 -6.93 -17.98
N MET A 53 17.79 -7.86 -18.80
CA MET A 53 16.43 -7.77 -19.29
C MET A 53 15.45 -7.89 -18.11
N PRO A 54 14.59 -6.89 -17.85
CA PRO A 54 13.70 -6.88 -16.69
C PRO A 54 12.71 -8.04 -16.69
N LEU A 55 12.29 -8.45 -15.49
CA LEU A 55 11.36 -9.57 -15.28
C LEU A 55 10.05 -9.50 -16.10
N TYR A 56 9.48 -8.31 -16.26
CA TYR A 56 8.23 -8.13 -17.02
C TYR A 56 8.41 -8.30 -18.54
N ARG A 57 9.64 -8.40 -19.01
CA ARG A 57 9.99 -8.73 -20.41
C ARG A 57 10.43 -10.18 -20.57
N THR A 58 11.09 -10.75 -19.55
CA THR A 58 11.53 -12.15 -19.59
C THR A 58 10.37 -13.12 -19.54
N LEU A 59 9.34 -12.81 -18.77
CA LEU A 59 8.15 -13.64 -18.65
C LEU A 59 7.19 -13.39 -19.82
N PRO A 60 6.67 -14.43 -20.47
CA PRO A 60 5.67 -14.27 -21.51
C PRO A 60 4.37 -13.71 -20.92
N LYS A 61 3.67 -12.90 -21.70
CA LYS A 61 2.28 -12.53 -21.36
C LYS A 61 1.40 -13.76 -21.56
N TYR A 62 0.63 -14.12 -20.53
CA TYR A 62 -0.25 -15.28 -20.56
C TYR A 62 -1.71 -14.89 -20.34
N GLY A 63 -2.62 -15.59 -21.02
CA GLY A 63 -4.06 -15.47 -20.88
C GLY A 63 -4.70 -14.30 -21.65
N PHE A 64 -6.02 -14.17 -21.51
CA PHE A 64 -6.82 -13.09 -22.08
C PHE A 64 -7.88 -12.63 -21.07
N LYS A 65 -8.28 -11.36 -21.12
CA LYS A 65 -9.34 -10.81 -20.27
C LYS A 65 -10.69 -11.02 -20.96
N ARG A 66 -11.56 -11.87 -20.38
CA ARG A 66 -12.97 -12.02 -20.82
C ARG A 66 -13.73 -10.71 -20.57
N ARG A 67 -14.51 -10.24 -21.55
CA ARG A 67 -15.31 -9.00 -21.46
C ARG A 67 -16.46 -9.09 -20.44
N VAL A 68 -17.05 -10.27 -20.27
CA VAL A 68 -18.13 -10.52 -19.32
C VAL A 68 -17.54 -11.17 -18.07
N VAL A 69 -17.58 -10.42 -16.97
CA VAL A 69 -17.10 -10.80 -15.63
C VAL A 69 -17.75 -12.13 -15.22
N LYS A 70 -16.97 -13.04 -14.61
CA LYS A 70 -17.53 -14.20 -13.91
C LYS A 70 -18.51 -13.66 -12.87
N SER A 71 -19.78 -14.00 -13.04
CA SER A 71 -20.87 -13.66 -12.13
C SER A 71 -20.42 -13.81 -10.68
N VAL A 72 -20.83 -12.83 -9.87
CA VAL A 72 -20.60 -12.69 -8.44
C VAL A 72 -20.97 -14.00 -7.74
N THR A 73 -20.01 -14.91 -7.62
CA THR A 73 -20.16 -16.10 -6.79
C THR A 73 -19.80 -15.65 -5.38
N LYS A 74 -20.82 -15.51 -4.53
CA LYS A 74 -20.63 -15.21 -3.12
C LYS A 74 -20.00 -16.46 -2.49
N VAL A 75 -18.70 -16.42 -2.25
CA VAL A 75 -18.01 -17.48 -1.51
C VAL A 75 -18.40 -17.32 -0.05
N ILE A 76 -19.10 -18.32 0.48
CA ILE A 76 -19.62 -18.30 1.86
C ILE A 76 -18.91 -19.38 2.63
N ASN A 77 -18.40 -19.02 3.80
CA ASN A 77 -17.79 -19.96 4.72
C ASN A 77 -18.87 -20.60 5.59
N PHE A 78 -18.93 -21.94 5.63
CA PHE A 78 -19.93 -22.72 6.35
C PHE A 78 -19.97 -22.42 7.86
N LYS A 79 -18.87 -21.93 8.45
CA LYS A 79 -18.81 -21.61 9.89
C LYS A 79 -19.66 -20.40 10.29
N LEU A 80 -20.04 -19.54 9.34
CA LEU A 80 -20.81 -18.32 9.58
C LEU A 80 -22.32 -18.53 9.43
N ILE A 81 -22.75 -19.75 9.10
CA ILE A 81 -24.15 -20.09 8.88
C ILE A 81 -24.73 -20.60 10.19
N ASP A 82 -25.63 -19.82 10.79
CA ASP A 82 -26.42 -20.28 11.93
C ASP A 82 -27.34 -21.42 11.49
N LEU A 83 -26.97 -22.67 11.84
CA LEU A 83 -27.66 -23.93 11.53
C LEU A 83 -29.13 -24.03 12.03
N LYS A 84 -29.65 -23.00 12.70
CA LYS A 84 -31.02 -22.94 13.22
C LYS A 84 -32.06 -22.55 12.16
N LYS A 85 -31.64 -22.03 11.01
CA LYS A 85 -32.54 -21.73 9.87
C LYS A 85 -32.61 -22.96 8.98
N THR A 86 -33.74 -23.67 9.01
CA THR A 86 -33.98 -24.91 8.28
C THR A 86 -34.12 -24.73 6.76
N THR A 87 -34.23 -23.49 6.27
CA THR A 87 -34.30 -23.17 4.85
C THR A 87 -33.29 -22.08 4.48
N LEU A 88 -32.41 -22.39 3.53
CA LEU A 88 -31.46 -21.44 2.97
C LEU A 88 -31.98 -20.93 1.62
N ASN A 89 -32.65 -19.78 1.63
CA ASN A 89 -33.08 -19.09 0.41
C ASN A 89 -31.98 -18.12 -0.08
N PHE A 90 -31.94 -17.85 -1.39
CA PHE A 90 -31.01 -16.88 -1.98
C PHE A 90 -31.14 -15.47 -1.36
N GLU A 91 -32.33 -15.10 -0.86
CA GLU A 91 -32.54 -13.84 -0.13
C GLU A 91 -31.85 -13.82 1.25
N CYS A 92 -31.93 -14.91 2.01
CA CYS A 92 -31.27 -15.02 3.32
C CYS A 92 -29.74 -14.90 3.21
N LEU A 93 -29.20 -15.32 2.06
CA LEU A 93 -27.79 -15.25 1.72
C LEU A 93 -27.31 -13.83 1.42
N PHE A 94 -28.21 -12.91 1.09
CA PHE A 94 -27.88 -11.50 0.80
C PHE A 94 -27.70 -10.67 2.08
N TYR A 95 -28.35 -11.08 3.19
CA TYR A 95 -28.35 -10.39 4.49
C TYR A 95 -27.20 -10.77 5.44
N ILE A 96 -26.29 -11.66 5.02
CA ILE A 96 -25.01 -11.97 5.71
C ILE A 96 -23.88 -11.23 5.02
#